data_AF-A0A7Y7P763-F1
#
_entry.id   AF-A0A7Y7P763-F1
#
_cell.length_a   1.000
_cell.length_b   1.000
_cell.length_c   1.000
_cell.angle_alpha   90.00
_cell.angle_beta   90.00
_cell.angle_gamma   90.00
#
_symmetry.space_group_name_H-M   'P 1'
#
loop_
_entity.id
_entity.type
_entity.pdbx_description
1 polymer ?
#
loop_
_entity_poly.entity_id
_entity_poly.type
_entity_poly.pdbx_seq_one_letter_code
_entity_poly.pdbx_strand_id
1 'polypeptide(L)'
;MNSSFVAGFLEITLHMGFFDNMFKGIKHYPDSVRKRVILSAESLSRIVIESIASASNSNDIDTKKSRLDYAMKKLVELIKLANEYPFLDFRKISSIYDSIREIRNEIKEMESSQGQPQIQEPGSQQSNTTKKTKTAGQGAESAVCPYCSHILPIMPQRRTICPACNKTIYVWYSTKQNMKKLITEDEALKIEKEISENIERYEILNKHQTLDESEDEVINVQSKLKENDPNATLDDAYMFLLDKKIKDTDHDGEKARLYYLKALMLDNSGKEFFASLEESRKFELQHLKKHEFVKKVQIITSPDSCEACKTNSDTVISIDEALKEMPLPHKNCHRALYSERGFCRCSYLIVN
;
A
#
# COMPACT_ATOMS: atom_id res chain seq x y z
N MET A 1 -3.48 -24.29 3.81
CA MET A 1 -4.69 -23.48 4.10
C MET A 1 -5.84 -24.00 3.26
N ASN A 2 -7.06 -24.09 3.80
CA ASN A 2 -8.22 -24.63 3.06
C ASN A 2 -8.59 -23.68 1.91
N SER A 3 -8.62 -24.20 0.68
CA SER A 3 -9.07 -23.47 -0.52
C SER A 3 -10.51 -22.91 -0.40
N SER A 4 -11.25 -23.34 0.62
CA SER A 4 -12.59 -22.86 0.95
C SER A 4 -12.63 -21.41 1.43
N PHE A 5 -11.56 -20.86 2.01
CA PHE A 5 -11.57 -19.47 2.51
C PHE A 5 -11.49 -18.45 1.36
N VAL A 6 -10.66 -18.73 0.35
CA VAL A 6 -10.52 -17.88 -0.85
C VAL A 6 -11.77 -17.98 -1.73
N ALA A 7 -12.38 -19.16 -1.84
CA ALA A 7 -13.64 -19.35 -2.56
C ALA A 7 -14.80 -18.58 -1.92
N GLY A 8 -14.95 -18.61 -0.59
CA GLY A 8 -15.98 -17.84 0.12
C GLY A 8 -15.79 -16.32 0.05
N PHE A 9 -14.54 -15.85 -0.03
CA PHE A 9 -14.23 -14.42 -0.19
C PHE A 9 -14.51 -13.91 -1.62
N LEU A 10 -14.29 -14.75 -2.64
CA LEU A 10 -14.58 -14.44 -4.05
C LEU A 10 -16.08 -14.40 -4.36
N GLU A 11 -16.87 -15.32 -3.78
CA GLU A 11 -18.33 -15.39 -4.01
C GLU A 11 -19.09 -14.19 -3.43
N ILE A 12 -18.64 -13.64 -2.28
CA ILE A 12 -19.25 -12.45 -1.67
C ILE A 12 -18.93 -11.16 -2.47
N THR A 13 -17.84 -11.16 -3.25
CA THR A 13 -17.38 -9.96 -3.97
C THR A 13 -17.98 -9.84 -5.38
N LEU A 14 -18.49 -10.94 -5.96
CA LEU A 14 -19.07 -10.97 -7.31
C LEU A 14 -20.58 -10.68 -7.38
N HIS A 15 -21.30 -10.69 -6.24
CA HIS A 15 -22.72 -10.36 -6.20
C HIS A 15 -22.94 -8.84 -6.13
N MET A 16 -23.19 -8.22 -7.29
CA MET A 16 -23.87 -6.94 -7.64
C MET A 16 -23.77 -5.67 -6.75
N GLY A 17 -23.34 -5.70 -5.49
CA GLY A 17 -23.27 -4.55 -4.58
C GLY A 17 -21.87 -3.95 -4.38
N PHE A 18 -20.84 -4.42 -5.10
CA PHE A 18 -19.48 -3.87 -5.01
C PHE A 18 -19.41 -2.42 -5.54
N PHE A 19 -20.19 -2.09 -6.57
CA PHE A 19 -20.09 -0.80 -7.28
C PHE A 19 -21.11 0.25 -6.83
N ASP A 20 -22.23 -0.12 -6.22
CA ASP A 20 -23.29 0.86 -5.88
C ASP A 20 -22.87 1.90 -4.83
N ASN A 21 -21.88 1.59 -3.99
CA ASN A 21 -21.36 2.49 -2.96
C ASN A 21 -20.13 3.31 -3.40
N MET A 22 -19.65 3.12 -4.64
CA MET A 22 -18.39 3.70 -5.10
C MET A 22 -18.50 5.18 -5.51
N PHE A 23 -19.71 5.72 -5.67
CA PHE A 23 -19.96 6.97 -6.41
C PHE A 23 -20.52 8.10 -5.53
N LYS A 24 -19.65 8.87 -4.86
CA LYS A 24 -20.01 10.16 -4.23
C LYS A 24 -19.22 11.29 -4.91
N GLY A 25 -19.91 12.37 -5.34
CA GLY A 25 -19.28 13.55 -5.99
C GLY A 25 -19.52 13.73 -7.50
N ILE A 26 -20.58 13.13 -8.05
CA ILE A 26 -20.78 12.80 -9.47
C ILE A 26 -21.00 14.00 -10.44
N LYS A 27 -21.24 15.23 -9.95
CA LYS A 27 -21.86 16.29 -10.77
C LYS A 27 -20.99 16.88 -11.90
N HIS A 28 -19.68 16.61 -11.94
CA HIS A 28 -18.76 17.29 -12.87
C HIS A 28 -18.37 16.51 -14.13
N TYR A 29 -18.80 15.25 -14.29
CA TYR A 29 -18.42 14.42 -15.44
C TYR A 29 -19.62 14.08 -16.35
N PRO A 30 -19.49 14.18 -17.68
CA PRO A 30 -20.51 13.71 -18.61
C PRO A 30 -20.83 12.23 -18.42
N ASP A 31 -22.11 11.87 -18.50
CA ASP A 31 -22.60 10.50 -18.27
C ASP A 31 -21.89 9.44 -19.14
N SER A 32 -21.54 9.80 -20.37
CA SER A 32 -20.82 8.92 -21.30
C SER A 32 -19.38 8.64 -20.85
N VAL A 33 -18.70 9.62 -20.25
CA VAL A 33 -17.36 9.45 -19.68
C VAL A 33 -17.45 8.57 -18.44
N ARG A 34 -18.40 8.86 -17.53
CA ARG A 34 -18.61 8.06 -16.32
C ARG A 34 -18.84 6.59 -16.64
N LYS A 35 -19.75 6.30 -17.58
CA LYS A 35 -20.06 4.91 -17.97
C LYS A 35 -18.83 4.18 -18.50
N ARG A 36 -17.99 4.84 -19.32
CA ARG A 36 -16.75 4.23 -19.83
C ARG A 36 -15.73 3.96 -18.72
N VAL A 37 -15.54 4.93 -17.82
CA VAL A 37 -14.61 4.80 -16.69
C VAL A 37 -15.03 3.67 -15.75
N ILE A 38 -16.34 3.57 -15.45
CA ILE A 38 -16.89 2.48 -14.62
C ILE A 38 -16.64 1.12 -15.26
N LEU A 39 -16.98 0.95 -16.54
CA LEU A 39 -16.75 -0.31 -17.26
C LEU A 39 -15.27 -0.69 -17.31
N SER A 40 -14.37 0.28 -17.46
CA SER A 40 -12.93 0.06 -17.39
C SER A 40 -12.49 -0.39 -16.00
N ALA A 41 -12.97 0.28 -14.94
CA ALA A 41 -12.67 -0.06 -13.55
C ALA A 41 -13.17 -1.47 -13.19
N GLU A 42 -14.39 -1.82 -13.59
CA GLU A 42 -14.98 -3.16 -13.43
C GLU A 42 -14.13 -4.23 -14.13
N SER A 43 -13.75 -3.98 -15.38
CA SER A 43 -12.94 -4.90 -16.17
C SER A 43 -11.57 -5.15 -15.52
N LEU A 44 -10.88 -4.07 -15.12
CA LEU A 44 -9.59 -4.16 -14.43
C LEU A 44 -9.71 -4.90 -13.09
N SER A 45 -10.73 -4.55 -12.29
CA SER A 45 -10.97 -5.20 -10.99
C SER A 45 -11.18 -6.71 -11.15
N ARG A 46 -12.02 -7.12 -12.11
CA ARG A 46 -12.23 -8.54 -12.43
C ARG A 46 -10.93 -9.24 -12.80
N ILE A 47 -10.10 -8.64 -13.66
CA ILE A 47 -8.82 -9.22 -14.07
C ILE A 47 -7.88 -9.40 -12.87
N VAL A 48 -7.81 -8.43 -11.97
CA VAL A 48 -7.00 -8.51 -10.74
C VAL A 48 -7.47 -9.69 -9.88
N ILE A 49 -8.78 -9.75 -9.63
CA ILE A 49 -9.41 -10.78 -8.81
C ILE A 49 -9.17 -12.19 -9.40
N GLU A 50 -9.43 -12.38 -10.69
CA GLU A 50 -9.21 -13.67 -11.37
C GLU A 50 -7.74 -14.10 -11.35
N SER A 51 -6.82 -13.13 -11.45
CA SER A 51 -5.39 -13.40 -11.43
C SER A 51 -4.91 -13.80 -10.03
N ILE A 52 -5.40 -13.16 -8.97
CA ILE A 52 -5.13 -13.53 -7.58
C ILE A 52 -5.70 -14.93 -7.29
N ALA A 53 -6.94 -15.19 -7.70
CA ALA A 53 -7.56 -16.51 -7.54
C ALA A 53 -6.74 -17.61 -8.25
N SER A 54 -6.29 -17.35 -9.48
CA SER A 54 -5.44 -18.28 -10.23
C SER A 54 -4.07 -18.49 -9.56
N ALA A 55 -3.50 -17.46 -8.94
CA ALA A 55 -2.24 -17.58 -8.19
C ALA A 55 -2.43 -18.39 -6.90
N SER A 56 -3.50 -18.12 -6.14
CA SER A 56 -3.80 -18.84 -4.90
C SER A 56 -3.97 -20.35 -5.14
N ASN A 57 -4.67 -20.73 -6.22
CA ASN A 57 -4.97 -22.12 -6.56
C ASN A 57 -3.83 -22.88 -7.28
N SER A 58 -2.73 -22.20 -7.66
CA SER A 58 -1.61 -22.86 -8.35
C SER A 58 -0.68 -23.54 -7.36
N ASN A 59 -0.25 -24.78 -7.65
CA ASN A 59 0.83 -25.46 -6.91
C ASN A 59 2.21 -25.18 -7.49
N ASP A 60 2.28 -24.64 -8.70
CA ASP A 60 3.52 -24.28 -9.37
C ASP A 60 3.95 -22.85 -8.99
N ILE A 61 5.19 -22.72 -8.47
CA ILE A 61 5.75 -21.45 -7.96
C ILE A 61 5.84 -20.41 -9.09
N ASP A 62 6.31 -20.82 -10.26
CA ASP A 62 6.49 -19.92 -11.40
C ASP A 62 5.14 -19.36 -11.89
N THR A 63 4.11 -20.19 -11.89
CA THR A 63 2.73 -19.79 -12.18
C THR A 63 2.17 -18.85 -11.12
N LYS A 64 2.40 -19.12 -9.81
CA LYS A 64 1.98 -18.20 -8.72
C LYS A 64 2.58 -16.80 -8.94
N LYS A 65 3.91 -16.73 -9.13
CA LYS A 65 4.65 -15.47 -9.38
C LYS A 65 4.11 -14.74 -10.60
N SER A 66 4.03 -15.44 -11.73
CA SER A 66 3.50 -14.91 -12.99
C SER A 66 2.12 -14.27 -12.84
N ARG A 67 1.22 -14.94 -12.12
CA ARG A 67 -0.17 -14.48 -11.94
C ARG A 67 -0.25 -13.29 -10.98
N LEU A 68 0.55 -13.30 -9.91
CA LEU A 68 0.68 -12.14 -9.01
C LEU A 68 1.25 -10.91 -9.71
N ASP A 69 2.29 -11.05 -10.52
CA ASP A 69 2.88 -9.94 -11.26
C ASP A 69 1.85 -9.31 -12.21
N TYR A 70 1.05 -10.14 -12.88
CA TYR A 70 -0.01 -9.68 -13.75
C TYR A 70 -1.14 -8.99 -12.97
N ALA A 71 -1.54 -9.53 -11.82
CA ALA A 71 -2.51 -8.91 -10.91
C ALA A 71 -2.03 -7.53 -10.45
N MET A 72 -0.78 -7.42 -9.98
CA MET A 72 -0.17 -6.16 -9.55
C MET A 72 -0.13 -5.13 -10.67
N LYS A 73 0.27 -5.53 -11.88
CA LYS A 73 0.26 -4.63 -13.04
C LYS A 73 -1.12 -4.04 -13.30
N LYS A 74 -2.17 -4.86 -13.21
CA LYS A 74 -3.56 -4.44 -13.44
C LYS A 74 -4.13 -3.63 -12.28
N LEU A 75 -3.70 -3.90 -11.06
CA LEU A 75 -4.01 -3.08 -9.89
C LEU A 75 -3.43 -1.66 -10.02
N VAL A 76 -2.19 -1.53 -10.53
CA VAL A 76 -1.60 -0.21 -10.81
C VAL A 76 -2.39 0.56 -11.88
N GLU A 77 -2.85 -0.13 -12.94
CA GLU A 77 -3.74 0.49 -13.95
C GLU A 77 -5.06 0.97 -13.31
N LEU A 78 -5.64 0.18 -12.40
CA LEU A 78 -6.87 0.52 -11.68
C LEU A 78 -6.67 1.72 -10.75
N ILE A 79 -5.56 1.80 -10.02
CA ILE A 79 -5.22 2.93 -9.14
C ILE A 79 -5.00 4.21 -9.95
N LYS A 80 -4.35 4.13 -11.11
CA LYS A 80 -4.22 5.29 -12.00
C LYS A 80 -5.59 5.83 -12.43
N LEU A 81 -6.50 4.93 -12.79
CA LEU A 81 -7.87 5.30 -13.14
C LEU A 81 -8.60 5.92 -11.94
N ALA A 82 -8.40 5.40 -10.72
CA ALA A 82 -8.93 5.99 -9.49
C ALA A 82 -8.49 7.43 -9.27
N ASN A 83 -7.19 7.68 -9.41
CA ASN A 83 -6.59 8.98 -9.16
C ASN A 83 -7.04 10.02 -10.21
N GLU A 84 -7.26 9.60 -11.46
CA GLU A 84 -7.78 10.45 -12.53
C GLU A 84 -9.27 10.78 -12.34
N TYR A 85 -10.03 9.87 -11.72
CA TYR A 85 -11.47 9.98 -11.54
C TYR A 85 -11.86 9.82 -10.06
N PRO A 86 -11.84 10.90 -9.26
CA PRO A 86 -12.09 10.86 -7.81
C PRO A 86 -13.45 10.30 -7.38
N PHE A 87 -14.40 10.17 -8.32
CA PHE A 87 -15.67 9.50 -8.07
C PHE A 87 -15.55 7.98 -7.97
N LEU A 88 -14.37 7.39 -8.21
CA LEU A 88 -14.10 5.99 -7.96
C LEU A 88 -13.51 5.82 -6.55
N ASP A 89 -14.36 5.45 -5.59
CA ASP A 89 -13.93 5.19 -4.21
C ASP A 89 -13.38 3.77 -4.02
N PHE A 90 -12.07 3.65 -3.84
CA PHE A 90 -11.38 2.37 -3.67
C PHE A 90 -10.99 2.04 -2.23
N ARG A 91 -11.80 2.40 -1.23
CA ARG A 91 -11.60 1.97 0.17
C ARG A 91 -11.41 0.45 0.37
N LYS A 92 -11.78 -0.38 -0.61
CA LYS A 92 -11.57 -1.85 -0.60
C LYS A 92 -10.28 -2.34 -1.27
N ILE A 93 -9.47 -1.47 -1.90
CA ILE A 93 -8.20 -1.88 -2.54
C ILE A 93 -7.22 -2.47 -1.51
N SER A 94 -7.28 -2.04 -0.24
CA SER A 94 -6.46 -2.61 0.84
C SER A 94 -6.57 -4.13 0.95
N SER A 95 -7.80 -4.68 0.86
CA SER A 95 -8.02 -6.12 0.91
C SER A 95 -7.36 -6.90 -0.24
N ILE A 96 -7.20 -6.27 -1.41
CA ILE A 96 -6.50 -6.84 -2.56
C ILE A 96 -5.00 -6.88 -2.27
N TYR A 97 -4.43 -5.83 -1.68
CA TYR A 97 -3.03 -5.80 -1.27
C TYR A 97 -2.73 -6.85 -0.21
N ASP A 98 -3.61 -7.04 0.78
CA ASP A 98 -3.47 -8.08 1.79
C ASP A 98 -3.43 -9.47 1.15
N SER A 99 -4.35 -9.75 0.22
CA SER A 99 -4.38 -11.02 -0.53
C SER A 99 -3.09 -11.26 -1.33
N ILE A 100 -2.54 -10.22 -1.98
CA ILE A 100 -1.28 -10.30 -2.72
C ILE A 100 -0.11 -10.57 -1.77
N ARG A 101 -0.08 -9.91 -0.60
CA ARG A 101 0.96 -10.10 0.43
C ARG A 101 0.96 -11.53 0.96
N GLU A 102 -0.20 -12.10 1.23
CA GLU A 102 -0.35 -13.48 1.69
C GLU A 102 0.25 -14.48 0.68
N ILE A 103 -0.14 -14.40 -0.59
CA ILE A 103 0.38 -15.31 -1.62
C ILE A 103 1.89 -15.12 -1.82
N ARG A 104 2.43 -13.90 -1.68
CA ARG A 104 3.89 -13.67 -1.71
C ARG A 104 4.60 -14.36 -0.55
N ASN A 105 4.01 -14.39 0.64
CA ASN A 105 4.58 -15.11 1.78
C ASN A 105 4.55 -16.63 1.54
N GLU A 106 3.45 -17.17 1.01
CA GLU A 106 3.39 -18.59 0.60
C GLU A 106 4.51 -18.95 -0.39
N ILE A 107 4.76 -18.09 -1.39
CA ILE A 107 5.84 -18.32 -2.36
C ILE A 107 7.20 -18.41 -1.67
N LYS A 108 7.50 -17.50 -0.72
CA LYS A 108 8.77 -17.51 0.02
C LYS A 108 8.95 -18.79 0.85
N GLU A 109 7.88 -19.29 1.45
CA GLU A 109 7.89 -20.56 2.21
C GLU A 109 8.13 -21.76 1.28
N MET A 110 7.51 -21.78 0.10
CA MET A 110 7.72 -22.81 -0.91
C MET A 110 9.17 -22.83 -1.42
N GLU A 111 9.75 -21.65 -1.67
CA GLU A 111 11.15 -21.53 -2.10
C GLU A 111 12.14 -22.00 -1.02
N SER A 112 11.87 -21.65 0.25
CA SER A 112 12.68 -22.09 1.38
C SER A 112 12.68 -23.61 1.53
N SER A 113 11.56 -24.26 1.18
CA SER A 113 11.41 -25.72 1.24
C SER A 113 12.12 -26.45 0.09
N GLN A 114 12.37 -25.78 -1.05
CA GLN A 114 13.11 -26.34 -2.19
C GLN A 114 14.63 -26.18 -2.06
N GLY A 115 15.11 -25.38 -1.09
CA GLY A 115 16.51 -25.04 -0.90
C GLY A 115 17.39 -26.08 -0.18
N GLN A 116 16.86 -27.25 0.19
CA GLN A 116 17.72 -28.36 0.66
C GLN A 116 18.15 -29.22 -0.54
N PRO A 117 19.43 -29.17 -0.96
CA PRO A 117 19.92 -30.02 -2.04
C PRO A 117 19.82 -31.48 -1.60
N GLN A 118 18.85 -32.21 -2.15
CA GLN A 118 18.90 -33.66 -2.13
C GLN A 118 20.04 -34.08 -3.04
N ILE A 119 21.10 -34.64 -2.46
CA ILE A 119 22.17 -35.32 -3.18
C ILE A 119 21.52 -36.54 -3.84
N GLN A 120 21.11 -36.40 -5.10
CA GLN A 120 20.62 -37.51 -5.91
C GLN A 120 21.70 -37.88 -6.93
N GLU A 121 22.03 -39.17 -6.96
CA GLU A 121 22.97 -39.79 -7.88
C GLU A 121 22.50 -39.68 -9.33
N PRO A 122 23.43 -39.59 -10.31
CA PRO A 122 23.11 -39.31 -11.70
C PRO A 122 22.47 -40.53 -12.39
N GLY A 123 21.14 -40.55 -12.43
CA GLY A 123 20.33 -41.45 -13.26
C GLY A 123 19.89 -40.77 -14.56
N SER A 124 20.43 -41.22 -15.68
CA SER A 124 20.12 -40.77 -17.05
C SER A 124 18.68 -41.09 -17.46
N GLN A 125 17.93 -40.11 -17.99
CA GLN A 125 16.87 -40.37 -18.96
C GLN A 125 16.50 -39.11 -19.78
N GLN A 126 16.63 -39.26 -21.10
CA GLN A 126 16.23 -38.29 -22.12
C GLN A 126 14.72 -38.35 -22.33
N SER A 127 14.04 -37.20 -22.43
CA SER A 127 12.67 -37.15 -22.95
C SER A 127 12.54 -36.14 -24.09
N ASN A 128 12.02 -36.64 -25.21
CA ASN A 128 11.72 -35.91 -26.43
C ASN A 128 10.36 -35.24 -26.31
N THR A 129 10.29 -33.92 -26.52
CA THR A 129 9.03 -33.20 -26.73
C THR A 129 8.96 -32.60 -28.13
N THR A 130 8.02 -33.11 -28.92
CA THR A 130 7.71 -32.71 -30.29
C THR A 130 6.97 -31.36 -30.30
N LYS A 131 7.56 -30.36 -30.96
CA LYS A 131 7.10 -28.97 -31.04
C LYS A 131 6.10 -28.80 -32.19
N LYS A 132 4.85 -28.41 -31.90
CA LYS A 132 3.86 -27.98 -32.91
C LYS A 132 4.20 -26.57 -33.41
N THR A 133 4.54 -26.45 -34.68
CA THR A 133 4.81 -25.20 -35.40
C THR A 133 3.50 -24.51 -35.80
N LYS A 134 3.19 -23.35 -35.20
CA LYS A 134 2.14 -22.42 -35.67
C LYS A 134 2.76 -21.46 -36.68
N THR A 135 2.13 -21.33 -37.84
CA THR A 135 2.51 -20.50 -38.98
C THR A 135 2.42 -19.01 -38.68
N ALA A 136 3.41 -18.28 -39.22
CA ALA A 136 3.74 -16.89 -38.92
C ALA A 136 2.79 -15.88 -39.57
N GLY A 137 2.23 -14.98 -38.76
CA GLY A 137 1.66 -13.71 -39.20
C GLY A 137 2.77 -12.68 -39.45
N GLN A 138 2.70 -12.02 -40.60
CA GLN A 138 3.68 -11.07 -41.11
C GLN A 138 3.75 -9.80 -40.23
N GLY A 139 4.99 -9.36 -39.91
CA GLY A 139 5.26 -8.09 -39.23
C GLY A 139 6.06 -8.19 -37.92
N ALA A 140 6.79 -9.27 -37.65
CA ALA A 140 7.65 -9.35 -36.48
C ALA A 140 8.89 -8.46 -36.66
N GLU A 141 8.91 -7.30 -35.99
CA GLU A 141 10.11 -6.48 -35.85
C GLU A 141 11.26 -7.35 -35.31
N SER A 142 12.39 -7.35 -36.00
CA SER A 142 13.56 -8.15 -35.63
C SER A 142 14.14 -7.65 -34.31
N ALA A 143 14.16 -8.51 -33.30
CA ALA A 143 14.71 -8.17 -31.99
C ALA A 143 16.25 -8.31 -32.00
N VAL A 144 16.98 -7.35 -31.43
CA VAL A 144 18.45 -7.33 -31.45
C VAL A 144 19.00 -7.53 -30.04
N CYS A 145 19.99 -8.42 -29.89
CA CYS A 145 20.65 -8.68 -28.62
C CYS A 145 21.35 -7.42 -28.08
N PRO A 146 21.09 -6.99 -26.83
CA PRO A 146 21.69 -5.77 -26.27
C PRO A 146 23.19 -5.90 -25.95
N TYR A 147 23.75 -7.12 -25.97
CA TYR A 147 25.17 -7.34 -25.64
C TYR A 147 26.09 -7.43 -26.85
N CYS A 148 25.64 -8.06 -27.93
CA CYS A 148 26.49 -8.35 -29.11
C CYS A 148 25.83 -7.99 -30.44
N SER A 149 24.66 -7.35 -30.41
CA SER A 149 23.89 -6.95 -31.59
C SER A 149 23.45 -8.10 -32.51
N HIS A 150 23.54 -9.36 -32.05
CA HIS A 150 23.03 -10.50 -32.81
C HIS A 150 21.50 -10.40 -32.97
N ILE A 151 21.02 -10.59 -34.19
CA ILE A 151 19.60 -10.53 -34.52
C ILE A 151 18.93 -11.83 -34.06
N LEU A 152 17.94 -11.71 -33.18
CA LEU A 152 17.15 -12.82 -32.70
C LEU A 152 16.00 -13.10 -33.68
N PRO A 153 15.68 -14.38 -33.95
CA PRO A 153 14.66 -14.75 -34.93
C PRO A 153 13.24 -14.38 -34.48
N ILE A 154 12.99 -14.34 -33.16
CA ILE A 154 11.68 -14.04 -32.56
C ILE A 154 11.92 -13.22 -31.29
N MET A 155 11.10 -12.19 -31.07
CA MET A 155 11.11 -11.43 -29.82
C MET A 155 10.72 -12.36 -28.64
N PRO A 156 11.60 -12.58 -27.65
CA PRO A 156 11.28 -13.41 -26.50
C PRO A 156 10.12 -12.82 -25.67
N GLN A 157 9.43 -13.67 -24.91
CA GLN A 157 8.31 -13.22 -24.07
C GLN A 157 8.74 -12.70 -22.69
N ARG A 158 9.83 -13.24 -22.11
CA ARG A 158 10.30 -12.90 -20.75
C ARG A 158 11.82 -12.80 -20.67
N ARG A 159 12.51 -13.94 -20.69
CA ARG A 159 13.98 -14.04 -20.66
C ARG A 159 14.45 -15.03 -21.73
N THR A 160 15.63 -14.81 -22.29
CA THR A 160 16.28 -15.74 -23.23
C THR A 160 17.79 -15.63 -23.12
N ILE A 161 18.52 -16.66 -23.54
CA ILE A 161 19.97 -16.60 -23.71
C ILE A 161 20.28 -16.27 -25.17
N CYS A 162 21.22 -15.35 -25.41
CA CYS A 162 21.67 -15.05 -26.77
C CYS A 162 22.48 -16.22 -27.34
N PRO A 163 22.17 -16.76 -28.54
CA PRO A 163 22.94 -17.87 -29.12
C PRO A 163 24.36 -17.47 -29.55
N ALA A 164 24.64 -16.18 -29.76
CA ALA A 164 25.95 -15.71 -30.21
C ALA A 164 26.92 -15.41 -29.07
N CYS A 165 26.45 -14.85 -27.95
CA CYS A 165 27.30 -14.45 -26.82
C CYS A 165 27.00 -15.16 -25.50
N ASN A 166 26.00 -16.05 -25.47
CA ASN A 166 25.58 -16.82 -24.30
C ASN A 166 25.20 -16.00 -23.05
N LYS A 167 24.92 -14.70 -23.20
CA LYS A 167 24.42 -13.85 -22.10
C LYS A 167 22.89 -13.88 -22.00
N THR A 168 22.37 -13.79 -20.77
CA THR A 168 20.93 -13.70 -20.48
C THR A 168 20.39 -12.32 -20.84
N ILE A 169 19.31 -12.28 -21.61
CA ILE A 169 18.59 -11.08 -22.04
C ILE A 169 17.21 -11.08 -21.38
N TYR A 170 16.80 -9.94 -20.86
CA TYR A 170 15.48 -9.73 -20.27
C TYR A 170 14.60 -8.88 -21.20
N VAL A 171 13.30 -9.14 -21.18
CA VAL A 171 12.28 -8.38 -21.93
C VAL A 171 11.60 -7.44 -20.96
N TRP A 172 11.77 -6.14 -21.16
CA TRP A 172 11.11 -5.11 -20.38
C TRP A 172 10.03 -4.40 -21.20
N TYR A 173 8.95 -3.99 -20.54
CA TYR A 173 7.86 -3.26 -21.18
C TYR A 173 7.88 -1.80 -20.74
N SER A 174 8.25 -0.91 -21.67
CA SER A 174 8.20 0.53 -21.42
C SER A 174 6.76 1.01 -21.56
N THR A 175 6.15 1.46 -20.46
CA THR A 175 4.81 2.07 -20.53
C THR A 175 4.83 3.41 -21.25
N LYS A 176 5.95 4.14 -21.21
CA LYS A 176 6.10 5.46 -21.88
C LYS A 176 6.09 5.32 -23.40
N GLN A 177 6.75 4.29 -23.92
CA GLN A 177 6.89 4.05 -25.36
C GLN A 177 5.92 3.00 -25.89
N ASN A 178 5.13 2.37 -25.00
CA ASN A 178 4.21 1.29 -25.32
C ASN A 178 4.86 0.14 -26.12
N MET A 179 6.14 -0.13 -25.87
CA MET A 179 6.93 -1.11 -26.63
C MET A 179 7.76 -2.01 -25.71
N LYS A 180 8.03 -3.22 -26.21
CA LYS A 180 8.94 -4.17 -25.56
C LYS A 180 10.38 -3.80 -25.94
N LYS A 181 11.26 -3.70 -24.95
CA LYS A 181 12.69 -3.47 -25.13
C LYS A 181 13.46 -4.66 -24.56
N LEU A 182 14.47 -5.13 -25.30
CA LEU A 182 15.44 -6.08 -24.78
C LEU A 182 16.48 -5.32 -23.97
N ILE A 183 16.71 -5.77 -22.75
CA ILE A 183 17.63 -5.15 -21.81
C ILE A 183 18.61 -6.18 -21.26
N THR A 184 19.74 -5.67 -20.78
CA THR A 184 20.75 -6.44 -20.06
C THR A 184 20.29 -6.77 -18.65
N GLU A 185 20.95 -7.74 -18.02
CA GLU A 185 20.76 -8.09 -16.61
C GLU A 185 20.98 -6.89 -15.66
N ASP A 186 22.06 -6.12 -15.87
CA ASP A 186 22.34 -4.93 -15.06
C ASP A 186 21.25 -3.86 -15.18
N GLU A 187 20.71 -3.67 -16.39
CA GLU A 187 19.56 -2.77 -16.60
C GLU A 187 18.29 -3.31 -15.93
N ALA A 188 18.05 -4.63 -15.98
CA ALA A 188 16.90 -5.25 -15.34
C ALA A 188 16.95 -5.06 -13.82
N LEU A 189 18.11 -5.29 -13.19
CA LEU A 189 18.31 -5.07 -11.75
C LEU A 189 18.11 -3.60 -11.36
N LYS A 190 18.58 -2.65 -12.17
CA LYS A 190 18.34 -1.21 -11.95
C LYS A 190 16.85 -0.86 -12.01
N ILE A 191 16.14 -1.40 -12.99
CA ILE A 191 14.69 -1.18 -13.16
C ILE A 191 13.90 -1.79 -12.00
N GLU A 192 14.24 -3.02 -11.58
CA GLU A 192 13.58 -3.67 -10.45
C GLU A 192 13.79 -2.88 -9.16
N LYS A 193 15.00 -2.38 -8.93
CA LYS A 193 15.29 -1.48 -7.81
C LYS A 193 14.46 -0.21 -7.88
N GLU A 194 14.43 0.48 -9.02
CA GLU A 194 13.61 1.70 -9.23
C GLU A 194 12.12 1.43 -9.01
N ILE A 195 11.59 0.30 -9.50
CA ILE A 195 10.19 -0.10 -9.29
C ILE A 195 9.93 -0.32 -7.80
N SER A 196 10.81 -1.04 -7.10
CA SER A 196 10.68 -1.27 -5.66
C SER A 196 10.67 0.03 -4.86
N GLU A 197 11.61 0.93 -5.15
CA GLU A 197 11.70 2.26 -4.52
C GLU A 197 10.45 3.10 -4.80
N ASN A 198 9.92 3.06 -6.03
CA ASN A 198 8.69 3.75 -6.37
C ASN A 198 7.46 3.16 -5.66
N ILE A 199 7.37 1.83 -5.53
CA ILE A 199 6.28 1.17 -4.79
C ILE A 199 6.32 1.59 -3.32
N GLU A 200 7.48 1.52 -2.68
CA GLU A 200 7.67 1.95 -1.29
C GLU A 200 7.30 3.43 -1.12
N ARG A 201 7.76 4.30 -2.04
CA ARG A 201 7.36 5.71 -2.09
C ARG A 201 5.85 5.87 -2.18
N TYR A 202 5.17 5.17 -3.08
CA TYR A 202 3.71 5.23 -3.19
C TYR A 202 2.98 4.74 -1.94
N GLU A 203 3.46 3.68 -1.30
CA GLU A 203 2.90 3.18 -0.04
C GLU A 203 3.01 4.23 1.06
N ILE A 204 4.15 4.90 1.19
CA ILE A 204 4.37 5.97 2.16
C ILE A 204 3.48 7.19 1.86
N LEU A 205 3.43 7.64 0.59
CA LEU A 205 2.59 8.78 0.20
C LEU A 205 1.10 8.52 0.46
N ASN A 206 0.61 7.31 0.13
CA ASN A 206 -0.78 6.92 0.37
C ASN A 206 -1.09 6.82 1.87
N LYS A 207 -0.12 6.33 2.67
CA LYS A 207 -0.27 6.24 4.12
C LYS A 207 -0.47 7.61 4.77
N HIS A 208 0.16 8.65 4.22
CA HIS A 208 0.19 10.00 4.79
C HIS A 208 -0.66 11.02 4.02
N GLN A 209 -1.61 10.56 3.20
CA GLN A 209 -2.49 11.42 2.37
C GLN A 209 -3.29 12.46 3.19
N THR A 210 -3.33 12.35 4.52
CA THR A 210 -4.07 13.21 5.44
C THR A 210 -3.51 14.63 5.62
N LEU A 211 -2.33 14.93 5.09
CA LEU A 211 -1.67 16.23 5.29
C LEU A 211 -1.95 17.26 4.19
N ASP A 212 -2.65 16.90 3.11
CA ASP A 212 -2.87 17.75 1.92
C ASP A 212 -1.58 18.27 1.25
N GLU A 213 -0.42 17.69 1.60
CA GLU A 213 0.87 18.06 1.04
C GLU A 213 1.07 17.41 -0.33
N SER A 214 1.61 18.18 -1.27
CA SER A 214 1.96 17.64 -2.59
C SER A 214 3.13 16.67 -2.50
N GLU A 215 3.12 15.64 -3.34
CA GLU A 215 4.23 14.68 -3.44
C GLU A 215 5.58 15.39 -3.68
N ASP A 216 5.60 16.40 -4.54
CA ASP A 216 6.80 17.19 -4.86
C ASP A 216 7.35 17.93 -3.63
N GLU A 217 6.48 18.43 -2.75
CA GLU A 217 6.89 19.12 -1.52
C GLU A 217 7.57 18.14 -0.55
N VAL A 218 7.00 16.95 -0.36
CA VAL A 218 7.58 15.90 0.50
C VAL A 218 8.96 15.49 -0.01
N ILE A 219 9.12 15.30 -1.32
CA ILE A 219 10.40 14.91 -1.94
C ILE A 219 11.44 16.03 -1.82
N ASN A 220 11.02 17.27 -2.01
CA ASN A 220 11.90 18.43 -1.85
C ASN A 220 12.41 18.54 -0.41
N VAL A 221 11.53 18.36 0.58
CA VAL A 221 11.93 18.32 2.00
C VAL A 221 12.87 17.15 2.27
N GLN A 222 12.56 15.94 1.79
CA GLN A 222 13.45 14.80 1.96
C GLN A 222 14.84 15.06 1.38
N SER A 223 14.91 15.65 0.18
CA SER A 223 16.17 15.97 -0.48
C SER A 223 17.02 16.93 0.36
N LYS A 224 16.40 17.95 0.96
CA LYS A 224 17.08 18.88 1.90
C LYS A 224 17.51 18.22 3.20
N LEU A 225 16.71 17.29 3.73
CA LEU A 225 17.10 16.52 4.91
C LEU A 225 18.32 15.63 4.58
N LYS A 226 18.38 15.04 3.38
CA LYS A 226 19.49 14.21 2.91
C LYS A 226 20.83 14.95 2.78
N GLU A 227 20.82 16.28 2.65
CA GLU A 227 22.05 17.08 2.70
C GLU A 227 22.74 17.01 4.06
N ASN A 228 21.97 16.79 5.15
CA ASN A 228 22.48 16.72 6.52
C ASN A 228 22.51 15.28 7.06
N ASP A 229 21.53 14.46 6.68
CA ASP A 229 21.44 13.04 7.03
C ASP A 229 21.15 12.22 5.78
N PRO A 230 22.16 11.58 5.15
CA PRO A 230 21.98 10.76 3.95
C PRO A 230 20.94 9.64 4.09
N ASN A 231 20.60 9.23 5.32
CA ASN A 231 19.62 8.18 5.61
C ASN A 231 18.20 8.72 5.82
N ALA A 232 17.96 10.03 5.67
CA ALA A 232 16.64 10.63 5.86
C ALA A 232 15.58 9.99 4.94
N THR A 233 14.51 9.50 5.57
CA THR A 233 13.41 8.79 4.91
C THR A 233 12.30 9.74 4.48
N LEU A 234 11.33 9.23 3.71
CA LEU A 234 10.11 9.99 3.41
C LEU A 234 9.27 10.24 4.68
N ASP A 235 9.27 9.31 5.64
CA ASP A 235 8.63 9.50 6.93
C ASP A 235 9.23 10.69 7.70
N ASP A 236 10.55 10.88 7.65
CA ASP A 236 11.21 12.02 8.30
C ASP A 236 10.82 13.35 7.62
N ALA A 237 10.67 13.36 6.30
CA ALA A 237 10.18 14.52 5.56
C ALA A 237 8.73 14.87 5.92
N TYR A 238 7.86 13.86 6.02
CA TYR A 238 6.48 14.05 6.48
C TYR A 238 6.40 14.55 7.91
N MET A 239 7.21 13.99 8.82
CA MET A 239 7.30 14.46 10.21
C MET A 239 7.75 15.91 10.29
N PHE A 240 8.71 16.32 9.46
CA PHE A 240 9.15 17.72 9.36
C PHE A 240 8.02 18.64 8.91
N LEU A 241 7.30 18.28 7.84
CA LEU A 241 6.16 19.04 7.33
C LEU A 241 5.04 19.13 8.37
N LEU A 242 4.75 18.03 9.07
CA LEU A 242 3.78 17.98 10.14
C LEU A 242 4.15 18.91 11.30
N ASP A 243 5.41 18.90 11.73
CA ASP A 243 5.89 19.80 12.79
C ASP A 243 5.82 21.27 12.38
N LYS A 244 6.10 21.57 11.11
CA LYS A 244 5.91 22.91 10.54
C LYS A 244 4.43 23.30 10.57
N LYS A 245 3.54 22.44 10.08
CA LYS A 245 2.09 22.68 10.07
C LYS A 245 1.50 22.88 11.46
N ILE A 246 1.96 22.10 12.45
CA ILE A 246 1.57 22.27 13.86
C ILE A 246 1.96 23.66 14.37
N LYS A 247 3.17 24.14 14.05
CA LYS A 247 3.65 25.46 14.46
C LYS A 247 2.87 26.60 13.80
N ASP A 248 2.56 26.44 12.51
CA ASP A 248 1.91 27.47 11.70
C ASP A 248 0.38 27.49 11.88
N THR A 249 -0.20 26.44 12.48
CA THR A 249 -1.64 26.38 12.78
C THR A 249 -1.95 27.23 14.02
N ASP A 250 -3.02 28.03 13.97
CA ASP A 250 -3.52 28.75 15.16
C ASP A 250 -4.76 28.09 15.78
N HIS A 251 -5.45 27.23 15.02
CA HIS A 251 -6.68 26.57 15.45
C HIS A 251 -6.41 25.34 16.32
N ASP A 252 -6.75 25.39 17.60
CA ASP A 252 -6.49 24.30 18.56
C ASP A 252 -7.07 22.95 18.11
N GLY A 253 -8.28 22.93 17.53
CA GLY A 253 -8.87 21.68 17.04
C GLY A 253 -8.05 21.04 15.91
N GLU A 254 -7.40 21.86 15.09
CA GLU A 254 -6.53 21.37 14.01
C GLU A 254 -5.18 20.93 14.58
N LYS A 255 -4.62 21.67 15.56
CA LYS A 255 -3.44 21.19 16.31
C LYS A 255 -3.69 19.84 16.96
N ALA A 256 -4.85 19.65 17.59
CA ALA A 256 -5.23 18.39 18.21
C ALA A 256 -5.17 17.23 17.19
N ARG A 257 -5.73 17.44 15.99
CA ARG A 257 -5.69 16.48 14.88
C ARG A 257 -4.25 16.20 14.41
N LEU A 258 -3.45 17.25 14.21
CA LEU A 258 -2.07 17.13 13.73
C LEU A 258 -1.16 16.40 14.73
N TYR A 259 -1.28 16.70 16.02
CA TYR A 259 -0.56 15.98 17.08
C TYR A 259 -0.99 14.51 17.18
N TYR A 260 -2.28 14.22 16.97
CA TYR A 260 -2.76 12.83 16.92
C TYR A 260 -2.14 12.06 15.76
N LEU A 261 -2.10 12.67 14.57
CA LEU A 261 -1.45 12.10 13.39
C LEU A 261 0.06 11.88 13.64
N LYS A 262 0.72 12.85 14.30
CA LYS A 262 2.12 12.72 14.71
C LYS A 262 2.33 11.51 15.62
N ALA A 263 1.46 11.32 16.60
CA ALA A 263 1.52 10.16 17.49
C ALA A 263 1.32 8.83 16.73
N LEU A 264 0.41 8.77 15.75
CA LEU A 264 0.22 7.58 14.91
C LEU A 264 1.48 7.23 14.09
N MET A 265 2.11 8.23 13.49
CA MET A 265 3.35 8.03 12.73
C MET A 265 4.47 7.52 13.65
N LEU A 266 4.63 8.12 14.82
CA LEU A 266 5.62 7.72 15.81
C LEU A 266 5.39 6.29 16.33
N ASP A 267 4.15 5.90 16.64
CA ASP A 267 3.83 4.53 17.05
C ASP A 267 4.17 3.52 15.95
N ASN A 268 3.77 3.81 14.71
CA ASN A 268 4.04 2.96 13.57
C ASN A 268 5.55 2.77 13.32
N SER A 269 6.36 3.80 13.54
CA SER A 269 7.82 3.71 13.39
C SER A 269 8.53 3.20 14.66
N GLY A 270 7.78 2.76 15.69
CA GLY A 270 8.34 2.28 16.95
C GLY A 270 9.00 3.36 17.81
N LYS A 271 8.79 4.65 17.50
CA LYS A 271 9.33 5.81 18.23
C LYS A 271 8.40 6.24 19.38
N GLU A 272 8.92 6.94 20.39
CA GLU A 272 8.11 7.51 21.50
C GLU A 272 6.97 8.38 20.94
N PHE A 273 5.72 8.19 21.41
CA PHE A 273 4.53 8.87 20.88
C PHE A 273 3.61 9.45 21.96
N PHE A 274 3.80 9.09 23.23
CA PHE A 274 2.90 9.43 24.33
C PHE A 274 2.79 10.94 24.50
N ALA A 275 3.92 11.66 24.42
CA ALA A 275 3.92 13.12 24.55
C ALA A 275 3.12 13.81 23.42
N SER A 276 3.22 13.30 22.19
CA SER A 276 2.42 13.83 21.07
C SER A 276 0.93 13.54 21.24
N LEU A 277 0.59 12.36 21.77
CA LEU A 277 -0.79 11.99 22.06
C LEU A 277 -1.38 12.81 23.21
N GLU A 278 -0.59 13.12 24.24
CA GLU A 278 -0.96 14.01 25.35
C GLU A 278 -1.23 15.44 24.87
N GLU A 279 -0.33 16.02 24.05
CA GLU A 279 -0.56 17.34 23.46
C GLU A 279 -1.80 17.37 22.56
N SER A 280 -2.08 16.28 21.82
CA SER A 280 -3.34 16.16 21.06
C SER A 280 -4.57 16.33 21.96
N ARG A 281 -4.61 15.63 23.11
CA ARG A 281 -5.73 15.70 24.06
C ARG A 281 -5.84 17.05 24.75
N LYS A 282 -4.71 17.70 25.01
CA LYS A 282 -4.66 19.04 25.58
C LYS A 282 -5.26 20.07 24.62
N PHE A 283 -4.87 20.05 23.34
CA PHE A 283 -5.43 20.95 22.34
C PHE A 283 -6.92 20.66 22.05
N GLU A 284 -7.36 19.39 22.13
CA GLU A 284 -8.78 19.02 22.07
C GLU A 284 -9.57 19.70 23.20
N LEU A 285 -9.10 19.61 24.44
CA LEU A 285 -9.73 20.27 25.60
C LEU A 285 -9.68 21.80 25.51
N GLN A 286 -8.58 22.39 25.05
CA GLN A 286 -8.47 23.84 24.84
C GLN A 286 -9.45 24.34 23.77
N HIS A 287 -9.61 23.58 22.69
CA HIS A 287 -10.61 23.86 21.67
C HIS A 287 -12.03 23.83 22.26
N LEU A 288 -12.35 22.79 23.04
CA LEU A 288 -13.64 22.70 23.74
C LEU A 288 -13.87 23.86 24.71
N LYS A 289 -12.82 24.27 25.46
CA LYS A 289 -12.89 25.40 26.40
C LYS A 289 -13.23 26.74 25.75
N LYS A 290 -12.86 26.94 24.48
CA LYS A 290 -13.21 28.16 23.73
C LYS A 290 -14.71 28.29 23.49
N HIS A 291 -15.47 27.20 23.64
CA HIS A 291 -16.93 27.22 23.58
C HIS A 291 -17.51 27.46 24.98
N GLU A 292 -18.00 28.68 25.25
CA GLU A 292 -18.45 29.13 26.58
C GLU A 292 -19.53 28.25 27.24
N PHE A 293 -20.29 27.50 26.44
CA PHE A 293 -21.35 26.61 26.94
C PHE A 293 -20.82 25.25 27.40
N VAL A 294 -19.60 24.87 27.06
CA VAL A 294 -19.01 23.59 27.45
C VAL A 294 -18.31 23.75 28.79
N LYS A 295 -18.86 23.13 29.84
CA LYS A 295 -18.30 23.19 31.21
C LYS A 295 -17.66 21.87 31.64
N LYS A 296 -18.17 20.77 31.12
CA LYS A 296 -17.80 19.41 31.50
C LYS A 296 -17.60 18.55 30.27
N VAL A 297 -16.76 17.54 30.43
CA VAL A 297 -16.52 16.50 29.46
C VAL A 297 -16.64 15.14 30.14
N GLN A 298 -17.11 14.15 29.39
CA GLN A 298 -17.11 12.75 29.77
C GLN A 298 -16.01 12.03 29.02
N ILE A 299 -15.23 11.20 29.71
CA ILE A 299 -14.26 10.31 29.06
C ILE A 299 -15.02 9.12 28.45
N ILE A 300 -14.92 8.97 27.14
CA ILE A 300 -15.50 7.84 26.41
C ILE A 300 -14.40 6.87 26.02
N THR A 301 -14.66 5.59 26.29
CA THR A 301 -13.78 4.49 25.93
C THR A 301 -14.40 3.66 24.81
N SER A 302 -13.57 3.11 23.93
CA SER A 302 -14.02 2.17 22.89
C SER A 302 -14.41 0.82 23.52
N PRO A 303 -15.37 0.04 22.96
CA PRO A 303 -15.78 -1.26 23.54
C PRO A 303 -14.64 -2.26 23.77
N ASP A 304 -13.62 -2.17 22.93
CA ASP A 304 -12.40 -2.97 22.91
C ASP A 304 -11.23 -2.29 23.67
N SER A 305 -11.49 -1.28 24.49
CA SER A 305 -10.48 -0.63 25.33
C SER A 305 -9.85 -1.60 26.34
N CYS A 306 -8.60 -1.34 26.71
CA CYS A 306 -7.94 -2.11 27.75
C CYS A 306 -8.54 -1.86 29.14
N GLU A 307 -8.30 -2.77 30.11
CA GLU A 307 -8.85 -2.65 31.47
C GLU A 307 -8.45 -1.34 32.16
N ALA A 308 -7.20 -0.90 31.96
CA ALA A 308 -6.73 0.38 32.50
C ALA A 308 -7.49 1.58 31.92
N CYS A 309 -7.86 1.56 30.63
CA CYS A 309 -8.68 2.63 30.06
C CYS A 309 -10.12 2.58 30.56
N LYS A 310 -10.68 1.38 30.75
CA LYS A 310 -12.08 1.19 31.21
C LYS A 310 -12.33 1.79 32.59
N THR A 311 -11.32 1.90 33.47
CA THR A 311 -11.49 2.54 34.78
C THR A 311 -11.84 4.03 34.68
N ASN A 312 -11.53 4.67 33.55
CA ASN A 312 -11.91 6.05 33.28
C ASN A 312 -13.20 6.18 32.46
N SER A 313 -13.85 5.06 32.12
CA SER A 313 -15.09 5.10 31.33
C SER A 313 -16.17 5.85 32.10
N ASP A 314 -16.87 6.73 31.38
CA ASP A 314 -18.01 7.49 31.87
C ASP A 314 -17.69 8.50 32.99
N THR A 315 -16.41 8.71 33.30
CA THR A 315 -15.96 9.75 34.22
C THR A 315 -16.29 11.12 33.65
N VAL A 316 -17.12 11.88 34.37
CA VAL A 316 -17.49 13.27 34.05
C VAL A 316 -16.64 14.21 34.89
N ILE A 317 -15.88 15.07 34.22
CA ILE A 317 -14.97 16.05 34.85
C ILE A 317 -15.17 17.43 34.25
N SER A 318 -14.83 18.48 35.00
CA SER A 318 -14.81 19.83 34.44
C SER A 318 -13.68 19.98 33.42
N ILE A 319 -13.83 20.85 32.42
CA ILE A 319 -12.75 21.08 31.44
C ILE A 319 -11.46 21.58 32.13
N ASP A 320 -11.58 22.45 33.13
CA ASP A 320 -10.42 22.97 33.86
C ASP A 320 -9.69 21.88 34.64
N GLU A 321 -10.42 20.96 35.26
CA GLU A 321 -9.84 19.79 35.91
C GLU A 321 -9.21 18.83 34.89
N ALA A 322 -9.86 18.57 33.76
CA ALA A 322 -9.33 17.74 32.68
C ALA A 322 -8.01 18.30 32.13
N LEU A 323 -7.92 19.62 31.91
CA LEU A 323 -6.71 20.30 31.45
C LEU A 323 -5.58 20.26 32.48
N LYS A 324 -5.92 20.24 33.78
CA LYS A 324 -4.95 20.21 34.87
C LYS A 324 -4.40 18.81 35.11
N GLU A 325 -5.29 17.82 35.19
CA GLU A 325 -4.94 16.45 35.55
C GLU A 325 -4.53 15.60 34.34
N MET A 326 -4.89 16.02 33.12
CA MET A 326 -4.58 15.34 31.85
C MET A 326 -4.79 13.81 31.91
N PRO A 327 -6.01 13.32 32.20
CA PRO A 327 -6.27 11.90 32.41
C PRO A 327 -6.13 11.04 31.13
N LEU A 328 -6.12 11.68 29.96
CA LEU A 328 -5.87 11.05 28.66
C LEU A 328 -4.62 11.66 28.02
N PRO A 329 -3.76 10.84 27.38
CA PRO A 329 -3.82 9.38 27.26
C PRO A 329 -3.54 8.67 28.60
N HIS A 330 -4.19 7.52 28.83
CA HIS A 330 -3.99 6.76 30.06
C HIS A 330 -2.56 6.17 30.11
N LYS A 331 -1.77 6.51 31.13
CA LYS A 331 -0.35 6.09 31.27
C LYS A 331 -0.13 4.58 31.22
N ASN A 332 -1.07 3.80 31.76
CA ASN A 332 -1.03 2.34 31.76
C ASN A 332 -1.87 1.71 30.64
N CYS A 333 -2.19 2.46 29.58
CA CYS A 333 -2.79 1.85 28.40
C CYS A 333 -1.83 0.78 27.86
N HIS A 334 -2.35 -0.41 27.53
CA HIS A 334 -1.56 -1.50 26.95
C HIS A 334 -2.13 -1.97 25.61
N ARG A 335 -2.95 -1.13 24.98
CA ARG A 335 -3.57 -1.48 23.71
C ARG A 335 -2.61 -1.21 22.55
N ALA A 336 -2.04 -2.26 21.96
CA ALA A 336 -1.25 -2.15 20.75
C ALA A 336 -2.10 -1.68 19.56
N LEU A 337 -1.57 -0.72 18.79
CA LEU A 337 -2.09 -0.37 17.46
C LEU A 337 -1.12 -0.85 16.38
N TYR A 338 0.11 -0.32 16.38
CA TYR A 338 1.18 -0.79 15.50
C TYR A 338 2.37 -1.37 16.28
N SER A 339 2.75 -0.75 17.40
CA SER A 339 3.77 -1.28 18.30
C SER A 339 3.17 -2.04 19.48
N GLU A 340 3.98 -2.80 20.22
CA GLU A 340 3.56 -3.49 21.45
C GLU A 340 3.22 -2.52 22.60
N ARG A 341 3.53 -1.23 22.43
CA ARG A 341 3.22 -0.19 23.42
C ARG A 341 1.76 0.22 23.32
N GLY A 342 1.17 0.64 24.44
CA GLY A 342 -0.23 1.02 24.45
C GLY A 342 -0.53 2.37 23.80
N PHE A 343 -1.40 2.38 22.81
CA PHE A 343 -1.92 3.55 22.13
C PHE A 343 -3.35 3.84 22.62
N CYS A 344 -3.52 4.88 23.44
CA CYS A 344 -4.82 5.23 24.03
C CYS A 344 -5.75 5.86 22.98
N ARG A 345 -6.91 5.23 22.73
CA ARG A 345 -7.93 5.71 21.78
C ARG A 345 -9.14 6.37 22.45
N CYS A 346 -9.09 6.59 23.76
CA CYS A 346 -10.16 7.26 24.48
C CYS A 346 -10.25 8.74 24.05
N SER A 347 -11.43 9.33 24.19
CA SER A 347 -11.72 10.71 23.78
C SER A 347 -12.58 11.42 24.81
N TYR A 348 -12.65 12.75 24.70
CA TYR A 348 -13.57 13.56 25.49
C TYR A 348 -14.87 13.77 24.70
N LEU A 349 -16.01 13.60 25.37
CA LEU A 349 -17.33 13.92 24.84
C LEU A 349 -17.93 15.07 25.65
N ILE A 350 -18.51 16.06 24.97
CA ILE A 350 -19.20 17.17 25.62
C ILE A 350 -20.43 16.63 26.38
N VAL A 351 -20.59 17.06 27.64
CA VAL A 351 -21.79 16.80 28.43
C VAL A 351 -22.29 18.10 29.04
N ASN A 352 -23.60 18.33 28.98
CA ASN A 352 -24.26 19.55 29.44
C ASN A 352 -24.66 19.47 30.91
#